data_AF-A0A1A0TAI1-F1
#
_entry.id   AF-A0A1A0TAI1-F1
#
_cell.length_a   1.000
_cell.length_b   1.000
_cell.length_c   1.000
_cell.angle_alpha   90.00
_cell.angle_beta   90.00
_cell.angle_gamma   90.00
#
_symmetry.space_group_name_H-M   'P 1'
#
loop_
_entity.id
_entity.type
_entity.pdbx_description
1 polymer ?
#
loop_
_entity_poly.entity_id
_entity_poly.type
_entity_poly.pdbx_seq_one_letter_code
_entity_poly.pdbx_strand_id
1 'polypeptide(L)'
;MAAIDRQTVDHTDLHRLWKAIAIGIGLAVVVMAPALMAAVGILAVVLLCGRMVYRGGDRFIPNLYARDTRSYDKAYGAFIRQSLASLRTKKIAGHTLLWEASRLPAPTVDGAPELVLDLGVWIGWSTRLAAEASGRKVYGFDTFTGLVEDWQIDDQTLIKQGTFSISEPFARQFIRDTGVSLDRGVPTALGRDVEFIQGSTYDTLEPFLTERPGAAIRLFHMDLDTYESCLHALETCKDRFVEGSILVFDEYLVTNGEMRAFYEFQERYGLEWKYRAWGLEIMEMNVHMVASPVKRLWYAVDWISRYWLRGDGRYVWQVLDKRFWRFWLGAPIGDIIFMLGAAGQRKSVSIEITGLGGLQRSRSQPA
;
A
#
# COMPACT_ATOMS: atom_id res chain seq x y z
N MET A 1 -2.32 -65.35 -20.98
CA MET A 1 -1.55 -65.16 -22.23
C MET A 1 -2.28 -64.09 -23.03
N ALA A 2 -1.79 -62.84 -23.02
CA ALA A 2 -0.70 -62.32 -23.88
C ALA A 2 -1.21 -62.19 -25.33
N ALA A 3 -1.05 -61.08 -26.06
CA ALA A 3 -0.39 -59.81 -25.80
C ALA A 3 -1.12 -58.74 -26.66
N ILE A 4 -1.31 -57.53 -26.14
CA ILE A 4 -1.74 -56.38 -26.95
C ILE A 4 -0.47 -55.67 -27.40
N ASP A 5 -0.31 -55.62 -28.71
CA ASP A 5 0.84 -55.11 -29.44
C ASP A 5 1.01 -53.59 -29.21
N ARG A 6 2.22 -53.19 -28.86
CA ARG A 6 2.62 -51.79 -28.63
C ARG A 6 3.02 -51.19 -29.98
N GLN A 7 2.14 -50.38 -30.58
CA GLN A 7 2.59 -49.44 -31.60
C GLN A 7 3.49 -48.38 -30.97
N THR A 8 4.79 -48.51 -31.21
CA THR A 8 5.79 -47.46 -30.98
C THR A 8 5.49 -46.27 -31.88
N VAL A 9 4.91 -45.23 -31.31
CA VAL A 9 4.81 -43.91 -31.95
C VAL A 9 6.23 -43.43 -32.21
N ASP A 10 6.55 -43.16 -33.47
CA ASP A 10 7.84 -42.70 -33.92
C ASP A 10 8.16 -41.33 -33.29
N HIS A 11 8.96 -41.34 -32.22
CA HIS A 11 9.37 -40.15 -31.45
C HIS A 11 10.33 -39.22 -32.22
N THR A 12 10.68 -39.57 -33.47
CA THR A 12 11.68 -38.86 -34.27
C THR A 12 11.11 -37.61 -34.95
N ASP A 13 9.83 -37.64 -35.36
CA ASP A 13 9.22 -36.53 -36.10
C ASP A 13 8.72 -35.40 -35.18
N LEU A 14 8.22 -35.73 -33.99
CA LEU A 14 7.81 -34.73 -33.01
C LEU A 14 9.00 -33.92 -32.49
N HIS A 15 10.16 -34.57 -32.30
CA HIS A 15 11.37 -33.90 -31.84
C HIS A 15 12.00 -33.00 -32.93
N ARG A 16 11.86 -33.38 -34.20
CA ARG A 16 12.26 -32.54 -35.34
C ARG A 16 11.35 -31.34 -35.52
N LEU A 17 10.04 -31.51 -35.33
CA LEU A 17 9.06 -30.41 -35.37
C LEU A 17 9.31 -29.40 -34.25
N TRP A 18 9.56 -29.86 -33.01
CA TRP A 18 9.91 -28.97 -31.90
C TRP A 18 11.23 -28.23 -32.11
N LYS A 19 12.25 -28.88 -32.69
CA LYS A 19 13.50 -28.20 -33.06
C LYS A 19 13.29 -27.16 -34.16
N ALA A 20 12.48 -27.46 -35.17
CA ALA A 20 12.16 -26.50 -36.23
C ALA A 20 11.40 -25.29 -35.70
N ILE A 21 10.44 -25.49 -34.79
CA ILE A 21 9.72 -24.39 -34.10
C ILE A 21 10.68 -23.56 -33.24
N ALA A 22 11.55 -24.20 -32.45
CA ALA A 22 12.53 -23.50 -31.62
C ALA A 22 13.55 -22.70 -32.45
N ILE A 23 14.00 -23.24 -33.59
CA ILE A 23 14.86 -22.53 -34.55
C ILE A 23 14.10 -21.38 -35.22
N GLY A 24 12.83 -21.57 -35.57
CA GLY A 24 11.97 -20.53 -36.11
C GLY A 24 11.75 -19.37 -35.12
N ILE A 25 11.51 -19.68 -33.85
CA ILE A 25 11.41 -18.68 -32.76
C ILE A 25 12.77 -18.00 -32.55
N GLY A 26 13.87 -18.75 -32.55
CA GLY A 26 15.23 -18.19 -32.43
C GLY A 26 15.59 -17.25 -33.58
N LEU A 27 15.27 -17.62 -34.82
CA LEU A 27 15.45 -16.78 -36.01
C LEU A 27 14.53 -15.55 -35.99
N ALA A 28 13.27 -15.70 -35.56
CA ALA A 28 12.36 -14.58 -35.38
C ALA A 28 12.90 -13.59 -34.32
N VAL A 29 13.44 -14.08 -33.21
CA VAL A 29 14.09 -13.25 -32.18
C VAL A 29 15.35 -12.58 -32.73
N VAL A 30 16.19 -13.27 -33.50
CA VAL A 30 17.43 -12.71 -34.09
C VAL A 30 17.15 -11.67 -35.18
N VAL A 31 16.07 -11.82 -35.95
CA VAL A 31 15.67 -10.87 -37.01
C VAL A 31 14.89 -9.69 -36.43
N MET A 32 14.03 -9.93 -35.43
CA MET A 32 13.28 -8.87 -34.76
C MET A 32 14.11 -8.07 -33.76
N ALA A 33 15.16 -8.65 -33.15
CA ALA A 33 15.94 -7.97 -32.13
C ALA A 33 16.66 -6.69 -32.63
N PRO A 34 17.34 -6.65 -33.79
CA PRO A 34 18.02 -5.44 -34.25
C PRO A 34 17.06 -4.32 -34.63
N ALA A 35 15.97 -4.65 -35.33
CA ALA A 35 14.95 -3.67 -35.72
C ALA A 35 14.17 -3.16 -34.49
N LEU A 36 13.85 -4.05 -33.54
CA LEU A 36 13.22 -3.68 -32.28
C LEU A 36 14.16 -2.81 -31.43
N MET A 37 15.44 -3.17 -31.33
CA MET A 37 16.45 -2.37 -30.62
C MET A 37 16.67 -1.00 -31.27
N ALA A 38 16.66 -0.92 -32.61
CA ALA A 38 16.71 0.35 -33.33
C ALA A 38 15.46 1.19 -33.07
N ALA A 39 14.27 0.59 -33.08
CA ALA A 39 13.01 1.28 -32.76
C ALA A 39 12.98 1.78 -31.31
N VAL A 40 13.43 0.95 -30.35
CA VAL A 40 13.58 1.33 -28.93
C VAL A 40 14.62 2.45 -28.77
N GLY A 41 15.74 2.38 -29.50
CA GLY A 41 16.77 3.41 -29.50
C GLY A 41 16.28 4.76 -30.04
N ILE A 42 15.56 4.75 -31.17
CA ILE A 42 14.92 5.94 -31.73
C ILE A 42 13.90 6.51 -30.74
N LEU A 43 13.06 5.66 -30.15
CA LEU A 43 12.09 6.09 -29.13
C LEU A 43 12.80 6.73 -27.93
N ALA A 44 13.88 6.14 -27.43
CA ALA A 44 14.68 6.68 -26.33
C ALA A 44 15.27 8.07 -26.67
N VAL A 45 15.80 8.25 -27.87
CA VAL A 45 16.31 9.55 -28.34
C VAL A 45 15.20 10.59 -28.46
N VAL A 46 14.05 10.21 -29.02
CA VAL A 46 12.87 11.10 -29.11
C VAL A 46 12.39 11.52 -27.73
N LEU A 47 12.36 10.61 -26.75
CA LEU A 47 11.99 10.93 -25.38
C LEU A 47 13.01 11.85 -24.70
N LEU A 48 14.31 11.62 -24.93
CA LEU A 48 15.38 12.48 -24.41
C LEU A 48 15.28 13.90 -24.99
N CYS A 49 15.11 14.04 -26.30
CA CYS A 49 14.89 15.32 -26.96
C CYS A 49 13.60 16.00 -26.48
N GLY A 50 12.51 15.25 -26.39
CA GLY A 50 11.23 15.73 -25.88
C GLY A 50 11.36 16.27 -24.45
N ARG A 51 12.14 15.60 -23.60
CA ARG A 51 12.45 16.02 -22.23
C ARG A 51 13.29 17.29 -22.16
N MET A 52 14.26 17.48 -23.07
CA MET A 52 15.05 18.71 -23.14
C MET A 52 14.19 19.94 -23.55
N VAL A 53 13.17 19.72 -24.38
CA VAL A 53 12.26 20.77 -24.85
C VAL A 53 11.09 21.01 -23.86
N TYR A 54 10.69 19.99 -23.10
CA TYR A 54 9.57 20.05 -22.18
C TYR A 54 9.88 20.90 -20.93
N ARG A 55 9.30 22.09 -20.87
CA ARG A 55 9.51 23.06 -19.75
C ARG A 55 8.62 22.82 -18.52
N GLY A 56 7.91 21.70 -18.45
CA GLY A 56 6.95 21.37 -17.38
C GLY A 56 7.52 20.54 -16.25
N GLY A 57 8.77 20.78 -15.83
CA GLY A 57 9.47 19.97 -14.83
C GLY A 57 8.81 19.93 -13.45
N ASP A 58 8.90 18.77 -12.78
CA ASP A 58 8.60 18.53 -11.36
C ASP A 58 7.13 18.71 -10.91
N ARG A 59 6.18 18.53 -11.82
CA ARG A 59 4.75 18.79 -11.55
C ARG A 59 3.90 17.56 -11.25
N PHE A 60 4.45 16.36 -11.37
CA PHE A 60 3.66 15.13 -11.37
C PHE A 60 4.12 14.17 -10.29
N ILE A 61 3.15 13.49 -9.68
CA ILE A 61 3.36 12.53 -8.60
C ILE A 61 3.58 11.15 -9.25
N PRO A 62 4.64 10.42 -8.86
CA PRO A 62 5.03 9.15 -9.48
C PRO A 62 3.99 8.04 -9.36
N ASN A 63 3.19 8.03 -8.28
CA ASN A 63 2.17 7.03 -8.09
C ASN A 63 0.87 7.45 -8.79
N LEU A 64 0.20 6.49 -9.44
CA LEU A 64 -1.10 6.65 -10.09
C LEU A 64 -1.18 7.71 -11.21
N TYR A 65 -0.07 8.24 -11.76
CA TYR A 65 -0.09 9.35 -12.73
C TYR A 65 -0.86 10.57 -12.20
N ALA A 66 -0.71 10.79 -10.89
CA ALA A 66 -1.55 11.72 -10.17
C ALA A 66 -1.41 13.11 -10.77
N ARG A 67 -2.59 13.69 -10.95
CA ARG A 67 -2.94 15.11 -10.91
C ARG A 67 -1.74 16.07 -10.83
N ASP A 68 -1.70 17.03 -11.75
CA ASP A 68 -0.73 18.14 -11.72
C ASP A 68 -0.73 18.77 -10.33
N THR A 69 0.40 18.72 -9.62
CA THR A 69 0.54 19.23 -8.25
C THR A 69 0.11 20.70 -8.08
N ARG A 70 0.01 21.46 -9.18
CA ARG A 70 -0.57 22.81 -9.19
C ARG A 70 -2.08 22.86 -8.96
N SER A 71 -2.78 21.72 -9.01
CA SER A 71 -4.19 21.65 -8.60
C SER A 71 -4.34 21.75 -7.09
N TYR A 72 -3.27 21.47 -6.34
CA TYR A 72 -3.19 21.68 -4.91
C TYR A 72 -2.73 23.10 -4.61
N ASP A 73 -2.99 23.57 -3.40
CA ASP A 73 -2.39 24.81 -2.93
C ASP A 73 -0.86 24.70 -2.94
N LYS A 74 -0.18 25.86 -2.93
CA LYS A 74 1.28 25.90 -3.08
C LYS A 74 2.02 25.17 -1.95
N ALA A 75 1.48 25.19 -0.73
CA ALA A 75 2.12 24.61 0.43
C ALA A 75 2.02 23.09 0.38
N TYR A 76 0.82 22.54 0.16
CA TYR A 76 0.63 21.10 0.03
C TYR A 76 1.35 20.53 -1.20
N GLY A 77 1.33 21.25 -2.33
CA GLY A 77 2.10 20.86 -3.51
C GLY A 77 3.62 20.82 -3.26
N ALA A 78 4.15 21.69 -2.39
CA ALA A 78 5.56 21.65 -1.98
C ALA A 78 5.85 20.47 -1.03
N PHE A 79 4.93 20.21 -0.09
CA PHE A 79 4.99 19.05 0.80
C PHE A 79 5.10 17.75 0.00
N ILE A 80 4.19 17.50 -0.94
CA ILE A 80 4.21 16.31 -1.81
C ILE A 80 5.58 16.12 -2.48
N ARG A 81 6.13 17.17 -3.09
CA ARG A 81 7.44 17.09 -3.78
C ARG A 81 8.56 16.72 -2.81
N GLN A 82 8.58 17.32 -1.62
CA GLN A 82 9.56 17.02 -0.59
C GLN A 82 9.41 15.60 -0.05
N SER A 83 8.17 15.14 0.16
CA SER A 83 7.85 13.78 0.60
C SER A 83 8.43 12.75 -0.37
N LEU A 84 8.14 12.89 -1.66
CA LEU A 84 8.66 11.99 -2.68
C LEU A 84 10.19 11.99 -2.71
N ALA A 85 10.81 13.17 -2.67
CA ALA A 85 12.27 13.28 -2.65
C ALA A 85 12.90 12.56 -1.45
N SER A 86 12.31 12.69 -0.25
CA SER A 86 12.77 12.02 0.96
C SER A 86 12.60 10.50 0.87
N LEU A 87 11.44 10.04 0.40
CA LEU A 87 11.09 8.62 0.32
C LEU A 87 12.01 7.83 -0.62
N ARG A 88 12.54 8.42 -1.70
CA ARG A 88 13.43 7.73 -2.67
C ARG A 88 14.55 6.91 -2.03
N THR A 89 15.09 7.36 -0.89
CA THR A 89 16.22 6.70 -0.20
C THR A 89 15.80 5.72 0.90
N LYS A 90 14.50 5.55 1.14
CA LYS A 90 13.93 4.83 2.30
C LYS A 90 13.22 3.53 1.90
N LYS A 91 13.50 3.00 0.71
CA LYS A 91 12.86 1.77 0.22
C LYS A 91 13.30 0.57 1.06
N ILE A 92 12.33 -0.23 1.49
CA ILE A 92 12.56 -1.56 2.06
C ILE A 92 12.04 -2.65 1.13
N ALA A 93 12.48 -3.89 1.36
CA ALA A 93 12.07 -5.04 0.53
C ALA A 93 10.72 -5.66 0.96
N GLY A 94 10.31 -5.48 2.22
CA GLY A 94 9.12 -6.11 2.80
C GLY A 94 7.96 -5.14 3.05
N HIS A 95 7.01 -5.60 3.87
CA HIS A 95 5.86 -4.79 4.32
C HIS A 95 6.27 -3.77 5.37
N THR A 96 5.85 -2.52 5.20
CA THR A 96 6.23 -1.41 6.10
C THR A 96 5.73 -1.64 7.52
N LEU A 97 4.47 -2.07 7.68
CA LEU A 97 3.89 -2.38 8.99
C LEU A 97 4.73 -3.41 9.77
N LEU A 98 5.05 -4.55 9.15
CA LEU A 98 5.83 -5.61 9.81
C LEU A 98 7.27 -5.19 10.06
N TRP A 99 7.85 -4.39 9.16
CA TRP A 99 9.20 -3.85 9.33
C TRP A 99 9.30 -2.95 10.56
N GLU A 100 8.30 -2.09 10.78
CA GLU A 100 8.23 -1.22 11.96
C GLU A 100 7.86 -1.99 13.22
N ALA A 101 6.84 -2.85 13.17
CA ALA A 101 6.40 -3.67 14.30
C ALA A 101 7.55 -4.48 14.90
N SER A 102 8.38 -5.12 14.05
CA SER A 102 9.55 -5.89 14.47
C SER A 102 10.73 -5.07 15.00
N ARG A 103 10.67 -3.73 14.90
CA ARG A 103 11.73 -2.80 15.31
C ARG A 103 11.28 -1.82 16.38
N LEU A 104 10.10 -2.03 16.96
CA LEU A 104 9.65 -1.19 18.07
C LEU A 104 10.65 -1.27 19.22
N PRO A 105 11.12 -0.14 19.76
CA PRO A 105 12.03 -0.12 20.88
C PRO A 105 11.36 -0.79 22.08
N ALA A 106 12.12 -1.45 22.95
CA ALA A 106 11.59 -1.94 24.21
C ALA A 106 10.89 -0.81 24.99
N PRO A 107 9.81 -1.10 25.75
CA PRO A 107 9.15 -0.10 26.57
C PRO A 107 10.18 0.61 27.46
N THR A 108 10.18 1.95 27.45
CA THR A 108 11.16 2.75 28.19
C THR A 108 10.95 2.70 29.71
N VAL A 109 9.75 2.33 30.14
CA VAL A 109 9.35 2.18 31.53
C VAL A 109 8.69 0.81 31.66
N ASP A 110 9.23 -0.04 32.52
CA ASP A 110 8.63 -1.35 32.82
C ASP A 110 7.18 -1.15 33.30
N GLY A 111 6.24 -1.74 32.56
CA GLY A 111 4.82 -1.70 32.89
C GLY A 111 4.05 -0.44 32.47
N ALA A 112 4.68 0.53 31.78
CA ALA A 112 3.91 1.62 31.18
C ALA A 112 2.97 1.08 30.09
N PRO A 113 1.68 1.42 30.09
CA PRO A 113 0.75 0.94 29.08
C PRO A 113 1.13 1.54 27.72
N GLU A 114 1.45 0.68 26.76
CA GLU A 114 1.78 1.06 25.38
C GLU A 114 0.77 0.44 24.43
N LEU A 115 0.39 1.20 23.41
CA LEU A 115 -0.60 0.82 22.43
C LEU A 115 0.05 0.58 21.07
N VAL A 116 -0.34 -0.53 20.45
CA VAL A 116 -0.13 -0.79 19.03
C VAL A 116 -1.52 -0.88 18.40
N LEU A 117 -1.84 0.10 17.56
CA LEU A 117 -3.16 0.26 16.95
C LEU A 117 -3.09 -0.08 15.46
N ASP A 118 -4.10 -0.80 14.99
CA ASP A 118 -4.31 -1.15 13.58
C ASP A 118 -5.71 -0.71 13.17
N LEU A 119 -5.80 0.34 12.34
CA LEU A 119 -7.07 0.99 11.99
C LEU A 119 -7.43 0.66 10.55
N GLY A 120 -8.52 -0.09 10.36
CA GLY A 120 -8.85 -0.74 9.09
C GLY A 120 -8.11 -2.07 8.98
N VAL A 121 -8.80 -3.18 9.26
CA VAL A 121 -8.17 -4.51 9.42
C VAL A 121 -8.70 -5.54 8.43
N TRP A 122 -9.91 -5.32 7.92
CA TRP A 122 -10.64 -6.23 7.05
C TRP A 122 -10.77 -7.65 7.65
N ILE A 123 -9.98 -8.62 7.18
CA ILE A 123 -9.96 -10.00 7.69
C ILE A 123 -8.99 -10.21 8.87
N GLY A 124 -8.27 -9.16 9.28
CA GLY A 124 -7.45 -9.09 10.50
C GLY A 124 -6.05 -9.66 10.40
N TRP A 125 -5.53 -9.96 9.21
CA TRP A 125 -4.16 -10.50 9.06
C TRP A 125 -3.09 -9.45 9.36
N SER A 126 -3.34 -8.18 9.05
CA SER A 126 -2.55 -7.03 9.48
C SER A 126 -2.29 -7.05 10.98
N THR A 127 -3.37 -7.08 11.76
CA THR A 127 -3.37 -7.04 13.22
C THR A 127 -2.60 -8.22 13.80
N ARG A 128 -2.89 -9.42 13.27
CA ARG A 128 -2.26 -10.67 13.69
C ARG A 128 -0.76 -10.69 13.43
N LEU A 129 -0.34 -10.32 12.22
CA LEU A 129 1.07 -10.35 11.86
C LEU A 129 1.85 -9.22 12.52
N ALA A 130 1.23 -8.06 12.75
CA ALA A 130 1.81 -7.00 13.57
C ALA A 130 2.03 -7.44 15.03
N ALA A 131 1.09 -8.18 15.62
CA ALA A 131 1.25 -8.73 16.98
C ALA A 131 2.39 -9.75 17.05
N GLU A 132 2.46 -10.64 16.06
CA GLU A 132 3.55 -11.62 15.95
C GLU A 132 4.92 -10.95 15.75
N ALA A 133 4.99 -9.93 14.89
CA ALA A 133 6.22 -9.21 14.60
C ALA A 133 6.70 -8.36 15.78
N SER A 134 5.78 -7.70 16.51
CA SER A 134 6.12 -6.82 17.63
C SER A 134 6.28 -7.53 18.97
N GLY A 135 5.71 -8.74 19.11
CA GLY A 135 5.60 -9.42 20.40
C GLY A 135 4.72 -8.67 21.42
N ARG A 136 3.83 -7.79 20.94
CA ARG A 136 2.94 -6.96 21.76
C ARG A 136 1.49 -7.22 21.40
N LYS A 137 0.59 -6.92 22.33
CA LYS A 137 -0.83 -6.87 22.04
C LYS A 137 -1.15 -5.81 20.99
N VAL A 138 -1.89 -6.19 19.95
CA VAL A 138 -2.37 -5.27 18.91
C VAL A 138 -3.88 -5.14 18.94
N TYR A 139 -4.35 -3.90 18.85
CA TYR A 139 -5.76 -3.55 18.86
C TYR A 139 -6.20 -3.17 17.45
N GLY A 140 -7.03 -4.03 16.84
CA GLY A 140 -7.52 -3.87 15.47
C GLY A 140 -8.93 -3.26 15.45
N PHE A 141 -9.12 -2.12 14.79
CA PHE A 141 -10.39 -1.40 14.71
C PHE A 141 -10.98 -1.52 13.31
N ASP A 142 -12.22 -2.00 13.21
CA ASP A 142 -12.91 -2.11 11.93
C ASP A 142 -14.43 -2.22 12.14
N THR A 143 -15.19 -1.74 11.16
CA THR A 143 -16.65 -1.94 11.15
C THR A 143 -17.01 -3.39 10.86
N PHE A 144 -16.14 -4.09 10.11
CA PHE A 144 -16.37 -5.36 9.41
C PHE A 144 -17.52 -5.31 8.39
N THR A 145 -18.13 -4.14 8.21
CA THR A 145 -19.20 -3.88 7.24
C THR A 145 -18.71 -3.05 6.06
N GLY A 146 -17.40 -2.85 5.94
CA GLY A 146 -16.76 -2.10 4.86
C GLY A 146 -16.62 -0.61 5.16
N LEU A 147 -16.28 0.15 4.11
CA LEU A 147 -16.04 1.59 4.19
C LEU A 147 -17.23 2.32 4.84
N VAL A 148 -16.92 3.26 5.72
CA VAL A 148 -17.91 4.15 6.36
C VAL A 148 -18.40 5.25 5.43
N GLU A 149 -17.62 5.58 4.41
CA GLU A 149 -17.83 6.70 3.48
C GLU A 149 -17.44 6.28 2.05
N ASP A 150 -17.82 7.09 1.06
CA ASP A 150 -17.35 6.94 -0.31
C ASP A 150 -15.86 7.32 -0.41
N TRP A 151 -15.02 6.41 -0.89
CA TRP A 151 -13.60 6.67 -1.09
C TRP A 151 -13.30 7.10 -2.52
N GLN A 152 -13.05 8.40 -2.69
CA GLN A 152 -12.60 8.98 -3.95
C GLN A 152 -11.07 8.89 -4.04
N ILE A 153 -10.56 8.01 -4.91
CA ILE A 153 -9.12 7.88 -5.18
C ILE A 153 -8.74 8.90 -6.25
N ASP A 154 -8.14 10.01 -5.79
CA ASP A 154 -7.83 11.18 -6.61
C ASP A 154 -8.96 11.53 -7.59
N ASP A 155 -8.71 11.54 -8.90
CA ASP A 155 -9.72 11.78 -9.94
C ASP A 155 -9.97 10.55 -10.82
N GLN A 156 -9.71 9.35 -10.29
CA GLN A 156 -9.72 8.11 -11.06
C GLN A 156 -10.91 7.23 -10.76
N THR A 157 -11.12 6.91 -9.49
CA THR A 157 -12.06 5.86 -9.11
C THR A 157 -12.77 6.25 -7.83
N LEU A 158 -14.07 6.02 -7.82
CA LEU A 158 -14.90 6.15 -6.63
C LEU A 158 -15.26 4.75 -6.15
N ILE A 159 -14.76 4.40 -4.96
CA ILE A 159 -15.13 3.17 -4.26
C ILE A 159 -16.26 3.51 -3.31
N LYS A 160 -17.36 2.75 -3.38
CA LYS A 160 -18.58 3.06 -2.64
C LYS A 160 -18.52 2.63 -1.19
N GLN A 161 -19.19 3.39 -0.33
CA GLN A 161 -19.47 3.01 1.05
C GLN A 161 -19.96 1.55 1.13
N GLY A 162 -19.51 0.83 2.16
CA GLY A 162 -19.81 -0.58 2.38
C GLY A 162 -18.97 -1.56 1.56
N THR A 163 -18.17 -1.08 0.59
CA THR A 163 -17.16 -1.93 -0.07
C THR A 163 -16.15 -2.43 0.97
N PHE A 164 -15.60 -3.62 0.73
CA PHE A 164 -14.68 -4.33 1.64
C PHE A 164 -15.36 -4.91 2.88
N SER A 165 -16.69 -5.01 2.88
CA SER A 165 -17.41 -5.76 3.92
C SER A 165 -17.00 -7.22 3.93
N ILE A 166 -16.79 -7.80 5.12
CA ILE A 166 -16.41 -9.21 5.23
C ILE A 166 -17.55 -10.16 4.83
N SER A 167 -18.79 -9.64 4.73
CA SER A 167 -19.95 -10.40 4.27
C SER A 167 -20.01 -10.53 2.74
N GLU A 168 -19.21 -9.77 2.00
CA GLU A 168 -19.14 -9.86 0.54
C GLU A 168 -18.70 -11.26 0.07
N PRO A 169 -19.16 -11.73 -1.10
CA PRO A 169 -18.77 -13.03 -1.64
C PRO A 169 -17.25 -13.21 -1.76
N PHE A 170 -16.55 -12.16 -2.21
CA PHE A 170 -15.09 -12.17 -2.33
C PHE A 170 -14.41 -12.31 -0.97
N ALA A 171 -14.79 -11.48 0.01
CA ALA A 171 -14.23 -11.55 1.36
C ALA A 171 -14.49 -12.90 2.02
N ARG A 172 -15.71 -13.45 1.92
CA ARG A 172 -16.04 -14.79 2.46
C ARG A 172 -15.21 -15.90 1.82
N GLN A 173 -14.94 -15.82 0.53
CA GLN A 173 -14.06 -16.77 -0.16
C GLN A 173 -12.61 -16.62 0.33
N PHE A 174 -12.14 -15.39 0.45
CA PHE A 174 -10.78 -15.08 0.88
C PHE A 174 -10.51 -15.49 2.34
N ILE A 175 -11.48 -15.26 3.24
CA ILE A 175 -11.45 -15.74 4.64
C ILE A 175 -11.26 -17.26 4.69
N ARG A 176 -12.04 -18.01 3.89
CA ARG A 176 -11.87 -19.47 3.80
C ARG A 176 -10.50 -19.87 3.29
N ASP A 177 -10.02 -19.20 2.24
CA ASP A 177 -8.75 -19.54 1.60
C ASP A 177 -7.53 -19.18 2.45
N THR A 178 -7.67 -18.24 3.38
CA THR A 178 -6.61 -17.83 4.31
C THR A 178 -6.72 -18.48 5.69
N GLY A 179 -7.76 -19.28 5.94
CA GLY A 179 -7.95 -19.99 7.22
C GLY A 179 -8.40 -19.10 8.38
N VAL A 180 -8.90 -17.89 8.09
CA VAL A 180 -9.51 -17.03 9.11
C VAL A 180 -10.83 -17.63 9.55
N SER A 181 -11.05 -17.73 10.86
CA SER A 181 -12.35 -18.02 11.45
C SER A 181 -12.97 -16.73 11.99
N LEU A 182 -14.30 -16.71 12.08
CA LEU A 182 -15.07 -15.59 12.61
C LEU A 182 -15.81 -16.03 13.89
N ASP A 183 -15.82 -15.17 14.91
CA ASP A 183 -16.74 -15.25 16.05
C ASP A 183 -17.72 -14.08 15.95
N ARG A 184 -19.03 -14.36 15.88
CA ARG A 184 -20.10 -13.35 15.79
C ARG A 184 -19.86 -12.24 14.74
N GLY A 185 -19.22 -12.59 13.62
CA GLY A 185 -18.93 -11.63 12.54
C GLY A 185 -17.67 -10.81 12.74
N VAL A 186 -16.83 -11.16 13.71
CA VAL A 186 -15.51 -10.55 13.95
C VAL A 186 -14.42 -11.60 13.72
N PRO A 187 -13.31 -11.28 13.03
CA PRO A 187 -12.21 -12.22 12.87
C PRO A 187 -11.63 -12.69 14.21
N THR A 188 -11.32 -13.97 14.34
CA THR A 188 -10.74 -14.50 15.59
C THR A 188 -9.25 -14.21 15.70
N ALA A 189 -8.70 -14.28 16.91
CA ALA A 189 -7.28 -14.03 17.14
C ALA A 189 -6.32 -15.06 16.53
N LEU A 190 -6.81 -16.28 16.23
CA LEU A 190 -5.98 -17.40 15.75
C LEU A 190 -4.72 -17.64 16.62
N GLY A 191 -4.88 -17.55 17.95
CA GLY A 191 -3.81 -17.80 18.92
C GLY A 191 -2.79 -16.68 19.10
N ARG A 192 -3.02 -15.49 18.52
CA ARG A 192 -2.14 -14.32 18.67
C ARG A 192 -2.69 -13.34 19.69
N ASP A 193 -1.82 -12.51 20.24
CA ASP A 193 -2.21 -11.47 21.21
C ASP A 193 -2.82 -10.28 20.48
N VAL A 194 -4.08 -10.42 20.07
CA VAL A 194 -4.85 -9.39 19.37
C VAL A 194 -6.23 -9.23 19.99
N GLU A 195 -6.74 -8.01 19.91
CA GLU A 195 -8.12 -7.69 20.25
C GLU A 195 -8.73 -6.92 19.08
N PHE A 196 -9.86 -7.41 18.57
CA PHE A 196 -10.61 -6.76 17.51
C PHE A 196 -11.76 -5.96 18.11
N ILE A 197 -11.77 -4.66 17.83
CA ILE A 197 -12.78 -3.72 18.26
C ILE A 197 -13.72 -3.49 17.07
N GLN A 198 -14.92 -4.07 17.16
CA GLN A 198 -15.94 -3.91 16.14
C GLN A 198 -16.64 -2.56 16.29
N GLY A 199 -16.62 -1.79 15.21
CA GLY A 199 -17.34 -0.52 15.09
C GLY A 199 -16.56 0.51 14.29
N SER A 200 -17.20 1.63 14.01
CA SER A 200 -16.56 2.75 13.34
C SER A 200 -15.51 3.39 14.25
N THR A 201 -14.40 3.87 13.71
CA THR A 201 -13.38 4.61 14.48
C THR A 201 -13.95 5.90 15.08
N TYR A 202 -14.99 6.46 14.47
CA TYR A 202 -15.79 7.57 15.01
C TYR A 202 -16.40 7.27 16.38
N ASP A 203 -16.84 6.02 16.60
CA ASP A 203 -17.56 5.62 17.82
C ASP A 203 -16.66 4.86 18.81
N THR A 204 -15.56 4.26 18.33
CA THR A 204 -14.80 3.26 19.10
C THR A 204 -13.46 3.75 19.62
N LEU A 205 -12.78 4.67 18.95
CA LEU A 205 -11.44 5.12 19.36
C LEU A 205 -11.47 5.89 20.69
N GLU A 206 -12.37 6.86 20.83
CA GLU A 206 -12.43 7.70 22.03
C GLU A 206 -12.77 6.90 23.31
N PRO A 207 -13.81 6.03 23.32
CA PRO A 207 -14.05 5.17 24.48
C PRO A 207 -12.87 4.24 24.78
N PHE A 208 -12.25 3.65 23.76
CA PHE A 208 -11.11 2.75 23.93
C PHE A 208 -9.92 3.43 24.60
N LEU A 209 -9.60 4.67 24.19
CA LEU A 209 -8.52 5.46 24.77
C LEU A 209 -8.85 5.95 26.19
N THR A 210 -10.12 6.27 26.46
CA THR A 210 -10.60 6.70 27.78
C THR A 210 -10.44 5.59 28.82
N GLU A 211 -10.73 4.34 28.45
CA GLU A 211 -10.51 3.16 29.31
C GLU A 211 -9.03 2.88 29.61
N ARG A 212 -8.11 3.50 28.87
CA ARG A 212 -6.66 3.28 28.95
C ARG A 212 -5.94 4.60 29.23
N PRO A 213 -6.17 5.24 30.38
CA PRO A 213 -5.56 6.53 30.71
C PRO A 213 -4.03 6.38 30.75
N GLY A 214 -3.32 7.37 30.21
CA GLY A 214 -1.85 7.40 30.19
C GLY A 214 -1.19 6.44 29.20
N ALA A 215 -1.95 5.63 28.46
CA ALA A 215 -1.39 4.71 27.49
C ALA A 215 -0.85 5.45 26.25
N ALA A 216 0.43 5.24 25.93
CA ALA A 216 1.11 5.90 24.82
C ALA A 216 1.04 5.05 23.54
N ILE A 217 0.75 5.67 22.40
CA ILE A 217 0.73 4.97 21.11
C ILE A 217 2.15 4.84 20.58
N ARG A 218 2.65 3.61 20.47
CA ARG A 218 3.99 3.32 19.94
C ARG A 218 3.98 3.05 18.45
N LEU A 219 2.94 2.38 17.99
CA LEU A 219 2.72 2.10 16.58
C LEU A 219 1.25 2.38 16.25
N PHE A 220 1.06 3.16 15.21
CA PHE A 220 -0.23 3.59 14.71
C PHE A 220 -0.29 3.23 13.22
N HIS A 221 -0.99 2.16 12.88
CA HIS A 221 -1.22 1.77 11.50
C HIS A 221 -2.56 2.34 11.01
N MET A 222 -2.49 3.14 9.95
CA MET A 222 -3.60 3.82 9.30
C MET A 222 -3.88 3.17 7.95
N ASP A 223 -5.05 2.53 7.84
CA ASP A 223 -5.59 1.92 6.62
C ASP A 223 -7.10 2.20 6.54
N LEU A 224 -7.47 3.48 6.70
CA LEU A 224 -8.87 3.94 6.71
C LEU A 224 -9.33 4.52 5.38
N ASP A 225 -8.44 4.60 4.39
CA ASP A 225 -8.65 5.06 3.01
C ASP A 225 -9.09 6.54 2.83
N THR A 226 -10.11 6.99 3.56
CA THR A 226 -10.73 8.30 3.41
C THR A 226 -10.04 9.37 4.24
N TYR A 227 -10.00 10.59 3.70
CA TYR A 227 -9.39 11.74 4.37
C TYR A 227 -10.05 12.02 5.72
N GLU A 228 -11.38 12.00 5.78
CA GLU A 228 -12.18 12.30 6.95
C GLU A 228 -11.92 11.28 8.08
N SER A 229 -11.97 9.98 7.75
CA SER A 229 -11.69 8.91 8.72
C SER A 229 -10.24 8.97 9.23
N CYS A 230 -9.28 9.25 8.34
CA CYS A 230 -7.88 9.40 8.72
C CYS A 230 -7.65 10.60 9.65
N LEU A 231 -8.21 11.76 9.31
CA LEU A 231 -8.07 12.96 10.12
C LEU A 231 -8.73 12.78 11.49
N HIS A 232 -9.93 12.18 11.53
CA HIS A 232 -10.62 11.85 12.78
C HIS A 232 -9.76 10.96 13.68
N ALA A 233 -9.17 9.90 13.13
CA ALA A 233 -8.33 8.98 13.90
C ALA A 233 -7.07 9.67 14.44
N LEU A 234 -6.39 10.51 13.64
CA LEU A 234 -5.24 11.31 14.09
C LEU A 234 -5.61 12.29 15.21
N GLU A 235 -6.72 13.01 15.05
CA GLU A 235 -7.20 13.99 16.03
C GLU A 235 -7.63 13.33 17.35
N THR A 236 -8.31 12.19 17.28
CA THR A 236 -8.74 11.42 18.45
C THR A 236 -7.53 10.87 19.22
N CYS A 237 -6.48 10.44 18.49
CA CYS A 237 -5.28 9.86 19.09
C CYS A 237 -4.22 10.89 19.52
N LYS A 238 -4.42 12.19 19.26
CA LYS A 238 -3.37 13.20 19.35
C LYS A 238 -2.66 13.27 20.70
N ASP A 239 -3.43 13.17 21.79
CA ASP A 239 -2.90 13.28 23.16
C ASP A 239 -2.22 11.98 23.62
N ARG A 240 -2.14 10.98 22.76
CA ARG A 240 -1.49 9.68 23.01
C ARG A 240 -0.20 9.47 22.22
N PHE A 241 0.09 10.31 21.24
CA PHE A 241 1.36 10.29 20.51
C PHE A 241 2.52 10.81 21.37
N VAL A 242 3.66 10.16 21.29
CA VAL A 242 4.89 10.51 22.02
C VAL A 242 6.05 10.64 21.03
N GLU A 243 7.15 11.25 21.45
CA GLU A 243 8.39 11.17 20.66
C GLU A 243 8.80 9.70 20.51
N GLY A 244 9.11 9.30 19.28
CA GLY A 244 9.34 7.91 18.90
C GLY A 244 8.07 7.12 18.54
N SER A 245 6.88 7.73 18.59
CA SER A 245 5.69 7.12 17.97
C SER A 245 5.91 6.93 16.47
N ILE A 246 5.61 5.73 15.99
CA ILE A 246 5.71 5.37 14.58
C ILE A 246 4.31 5.34 13.98
N LEU A 247 4.09 6.11 12.93
CA LEU A 247 2.85 6.09 12.15
C LEU A 247 3.13 5.41 10.83
N VAL A 248 2.31 4.44 10.45
CA VAL A 248 2.38 3.71 9.18
C VAL A 248 1.08 3.94 8.43
N PHE A 249 1.18 4.33 7.18
CA PHE A 249 0.07 4.72 6.30
C PHE A 249 0.05 3.77 5.12
N ASP A 250 -0.98 2.94 4.94
CA ASP A 250 -1.00 1.91 3.88
C ASP A 250 -1.16 2.53 2.49
N GLU A 251 -1.93 3.62 2.40
CA GLU A 251 -2.30 4.32 1.17
C GLU A 251 -1.72 5.73 1.04
N TYR A 252 -0.55 5.96 1.64
CA TYR A 252 0.06 7.29 1.75
C TYR A 252 0.22 8.03 0.43
N LEU A 253 0.47 7.33 -0.68
CA LEU A 253 0.68 7.99 -1.97
C LEU A 253 -0.63 8.40 -2.68
N VAL A 254 -1.79 8.16 -2.08
CA VAL A 254 -3.09 8.72 -2.49
C VAL A 254 -3.22 10.13 -1.93
N THR A 255 -3.05 11.12 -2.80
CA THR A 255 -2.75 12.50 -2.35
C THR A 255 -3.94 13.29 -1.86
N ASN A 256 -5.15 12.77 -1.98
CA ASN A 256 -6.35 13.36 -1.41
C ASN A 256 -6.87 12.63 -0.15
N GLY A 257 -6.19 11.58 0.32
CA GLY A 257 -6.57 10.79 1.50
C GLY A 257 -5.57 10.94 2.65
N GLU A 258 -4.90 9.84 3.02
CA GLU A 258 -3.99 9.73 4.15
C GLU A 258 -2.89 10.81 4.21
N MET A 259 -2.21 11.06 3.09
CA MET A 259 -1.15 12.09 3.05
C MET A 259 -1.69 13.48 3.33
N ARG A 260 -2.90 13.77 2.88
CA ARG A 260 -3.54 15.06 3.13
C ARG A 260 -3.94 15.19 4.60
N ALA A 261 -4.55 14.15 5.17
CA ALA A 261 -4.90 14.12 6.58
C ALA A 261 -3.67 14.33 7.47
N PHE A 262 -2.58 13.63 7.16
CA PHE A 262 -1.32 13.82 7.87
C PHE A 262 -0.73 15.21 7.67
N TYR A 263 -0.71 15.75 6.45
CA TYR A 263 -0.21 17.10 6.16
C TYR A 263 -0.91 18.17 7.00
N GLU A 264 -2.25 18.16 7.03
CA GLU A 264 -3.02 19.14 7.78
C GLU A 264 -2.83 18.95 9.31
N PHE A 265 -2.75 17.71 9.78
CA PHE A 265 -2.50 17.39 11.19
C PHE A 265 -1.12 17.86 11.66
N GLN A 266 -0.06 17.51 10.93
CA GLN A 266 1.30 17.89 11.31
C GLN A 266 1.52 19.40 11.25
N GLU A 267 0.89 20.10 10.28
CA GLU A 267 0.98 21.55 10.15
C GLU A 267 0.25 22.25 11.31
N ARG A 268 -0.97 21.78 11.63
CA ARG A 268 -1.80 22.33 12.72
C ARG A 268 -1.08 22.32 14.06
N TYR A 269 -0.38 21.23 14.37
CA TYR A 269 0.30 21.08 15.65
C TYR A 269 1.79 21.39 15.59
N GLY A 270 2.34 21.75 14.43
CA GLY A 270 3.77 22.00 14.27
C GLY A 270 4.62 20.81 14.70
N LEU A 271 4.22 19.59 14.27
CA LEU A 271 4.96 18.37 14.61
C LEU A 271 6.33 18.37 13.94
N GLU A 272 7.33 17.89 14.68
CA GLU A 272 8.60 17.49 14.10
C GLU A 272 8.55 15.98 13.84
N TRP A 273 8.93 15.58 12.63
CA TRP A 273 8.83 14.19 12.20
C TRP A 273 9.82 13.89 11.07
N LYS A 274 10.06 12.60 10.81
CA LYS A 274 10.89 12.13 9.68
C LYS A 274 10.32 10.88 9.02
N TYR A 275 10.52 10.75 7.72
CA TYR A 275 10.25 9.51 7.00
C TYR A 275 11.25 8.42 7.39
N ARG A 276 10.74 7.20 7.61
CA ARG A 276 11.54 6.03 7.99
C ARG A 276 11.68 5.03 6.87
N ALA A 277 10.57 4.52 6.35
CA ALA A 277 10.56 3.49 5.34
C ALA A 277 9.37 3.63 4.37
N TRP A 278 9.50 3.02 3.19
CA TRP A 278 8.36 2.69 2.34
C TRP A 278 8.57 1.32 1.69
N GLY A 279 7.48 0.58 1.49
CA GLY A 279 7.52 -0.83 1.15
C GLY A 279 6.20 -1.34 0.57
N LEU A 280 5.93 -2.62 0.79
CA LEU A 280 4.70 -3.29 0.34
C LEU A 280 3.52 -2.95 1.26
N GLU A 281 2.33 -2.81 0.67
CA GLU A 281 1.05 -2.62 1.36
C GLU A 281 0.50 -3.92 1.98
N ILE A 282 -0.61 -3.82 2.70
CA ILE A 282 -1.17 -4.92 3.47
C ILE A 282 -1.89 -5.96 2.62
N MET A 283 -2.46 -5.56 1.49
CA MET A 283 -3.23 -6.47 0.63
C MET A 283 -2.35 -7.59 0.05
N GLU A 284 -1.11 -7.29 -0.29
CA GLU A 284 -0.13 -8.29 -0.74
C GLU A 284 0.14 -9.33 0.35
N MET A 285 0.23 -8.88 1.60
CA MET A 285 0.42 -9.74 2.76
C MET A 285 -0.76 -10.70 2.95
N ASN A 286 -1.99 -10.22 2.76
CA ASN A 286 -3.20 -11.03 2.81
C ASN A 286 -3.18 -12.17 1.78
N VAL A 287 -2.69 -11.90 0.56
CA VAL A 287 -2.54 -12.93 -0.49
C VAL A 287 -1.51 -13.98 -0.08
N HIS A 288 -0.41 -13.59 0.58
CA HIS A 288 0.58 -14.53 1.12
C HIS A 288 -0.02 -15.50 2.16
N MET A 289 -1.09 -15.12 2.84
CA MET A 289 -1.77 -15.98 3.82
C MET A 289 -2.71 -17.02 3.21
N VAL A 290 -2.93 -17.00 1.89
CA VAL A 290 -3.72 -18.03 1.21
C VAL A 290 -3.01 -19.38 1.33
N ALA A 291 -3.69 -20.37 1.92
CA ALA A 291 -3.10 -21.66 2.28
C ALA A 291 -2.71 -22.49 1.05
N SER A 292 -3.48 -22.42 -0.04
CA SER A 292 -3.19 -23.17 -1.27
C SER A 292 -2.20 -22.39 -2.16
N PRO A 293 -1.04 -22.97 -2.53
CA PRO A 293 -0.08 -22.31 -3.42
C PRO A 293 -0.66 -22.01 -4.81
N VAL A 294 -1.51 -22.90 -5.33
CA VAL A 294 -2.19 -22.71 -6.62
C VAL A 294 -3.17 -21.55 -6.55
N LYS A 295 -3.98 -21.47 -5.49
CA LYS A 295 -4.89 -20.34 -5.30
C LYS A 295 -4.14 -19.03 -5.07
N ARG A 296 -3.01 -19.07 -4.35
CA ARG A 296 -2.15 -17.90 -4.17
C ARG A 296 -1.65 -17.35 -5.50
N LEU A 297 -1.20 -18.23 -6.40
CA LEU A 297 -0.82 -17.82 -7.76
C LEU A 297 -2.01 -17.20 -8.50
N TRP A 298 -3.21 -17.80 -8.40
CA TRP A 298 -4.41 -17.23 -9.01
C TRP A 298 -4.80 -15.87 -8.43
N TYR A 299 -4.73 -15.69 -7.12
CA TYR A 299 -4.97 -14.38 -6.50
C TYR A 299 -3.92 -13.36 -6.92
N ALA A 300 -2.64 -13.74 -7.03
CA ALA A 300 -1.61 -12.84 -7.54
C ALA A 300 -1.86 -12.45 -9.01
N VAL A 301 -2.24 -13.41 -9.86
CA VAL A 301 -2.57 -13.15 -11.26
C VAL A 301 -3.84 -12.33 -11.41
N ASP A 302 -4.89 -12.64 -10.65
CA ASP A 302 -6.16 -11.88 -10.61
C ASP A 302 -5.92 -10.48 -10.04
N TRP A 303 -5.08 -10.32 -9.04
CA TRP A 303 -4.68 -9.01 -8.49
C TRP A 303 -3.96 -8.16 -9.54
N ILE A 304 -2.93 -8.72 -10.19
CA ILE A 304 -2.26 -8.06 -11.32
C ILE A 304 -3.30 -7.75 -12.40
N SER A 305 -4.16 -8.70 -12.77
CA SER A 305 -5.17 -8.49 -13.81
C SER A 305 -6.15 -7.38 -13.45
N ARG A 306 -6.67 -7.35 -12.22
CA ARG A 306 -7.56 -6.29 -11.71
C ARG A 306 -6.83 -4.96 -11.60
N TYR A 307 -5.57 -4.92 -11.20
CA TYR A 307 -4.80 -3.68 -11.22
C TYR A 307 -4.70 -3.12 -12.65
N TRP A 308 -4.40 -3.99 -13.62
CA TRP A 308 -4.29 -3.61 -15.03
C TRP A 308 -5.65 -3.26 -15.67
N LEU A 309 -6.75 -3.88 -15.23
CA LEU A 309 -8.09 -3.78 -15.83
C LEU A 309 -9.06 -2.85 -15.08
N ARG A 310 -8.94 -2.70 -13.77
CA ARG A 310 -9.91 -2.03 -12.88
C ARG A 310 -9.53 -0.58 -12.55
N GLY A 311 -8.32 -0.14 -12.90
CA GLY A 311 -8.04 1.27 -13.16
C GLY A 311 -8.60 1.70 -14.52
N ASP A 312 -9.90 1.48 -14.76
CA ASP A 312 -10.61 1.74 -16.04
C ASP A 312 -9.99 1.10 -17.30
N GLY A 313 -9.18 0.05 -17.18
CA GLY A 313 -8.34 -0.44 -18.28
C GLY A 313 -7.27 0.57 -18.74
N ARG A 314 -7.15 1.71 -18.05
CA ARG A 314 -6.26 2.81 -18.42
C ARG A 314 -4.80 2.44 -18.31
N TYR A 315 -4.36 1.41 -17.58
CA TYR A 315 -2.93 1.09 -17.53
C TYR A 315 -2.36 0.66 -18.88
N VAL A 316 -3.13 -0.12 -19.65
CA VAL A 316 -2.76 -0.50 -21.03
C VAL A 316 -2.92 0.69 -21.99
N TRP A 317 -3.90 1.57 -21.73
CA TRP A 317 -4.19 2.75 -22.55
C TRP A 317 -3.52 4.05 -22.06
N GLN A 318 -2.69 3.98 -21.02
CA GLN A 318 -2.15 5.15 -20.32
C GLN A 318 -1.14 5.87 -21.19
N VAL A 319 -0.44 5.13 -22.04
CA VAL A 319 0.39 5.67 -23.12
C VAL A 319 -0.42 6.57 -24.08
N LEU A 320 -1.75 6.52 -24.09
CA LEU A 320 -2.62 7.42 -24.84
C LEU A 320 -3.05 8.65 -24.02
N ASP A 321 -2.90 8.63 -22.70
CA ASP A 321 -3.23 9.76 -21.83
C ASP A 321 -2.13 10.84 -21.89
N LYS A 322 -2.53 12.10 -22.02
CA LYS A 322 -1.60 13.24 -21.99
C LYS A 322 -0.84 13.32 -20.66
N ARG A 323 -1.44 12.87 -19.55
CA ARG A 323 -0.82 12.88 -18.21
C ARG A 323 0.38 11.95 -18.14
N PHE A 324 0.28 10.77 -18.76
CA PHE A 324 1.39 9.83 -18.87
C PHE A 324 2.59 10.50 -19.51
N TRP A 325 2.45 11.05 -20.71
CA TRP A 325 3.57 11.69 -21.40
C TRP A 325 4.09 12.92 -20.66
N ARG A 326 3.23 13.70 -20.01
CA ARG A 326 3.68 14.85 -19.19
C ARG A 326 4.52 14.42 -18.00
N PHE A 327 4.16 13.31 -17.33
CA PHE A 327 5.00 12.71 -16.29
C PHE A 327 6.34 12.25 -16.89
N TRP A 328 6.34 11.39 -17.91
CA TRP A 328 7.58 10.82 -18.45
C TRP A 328 8.54 11.86 -19.05
N LEU A 329 8.00 12.93 -19.63
CA LEU A 329 8.80 14.04 -20.17
C LEU A 329 9.22 15.06 -19.10
N GLY A 330 8.52 15.16 -17.96
CA GLY A 330 8.73 16.23 -16.98
C GLY A 330 9.20 15.80 -15.58
N ALA A 331 9.01 14.53 -15.19
CA ALA A 331 9.32 14.05 -13.85
C ALA A 331 10.83 13.84 -13.67
N PRO A 332 11.44 14.19 -12.53
CA PRO A 332 12.84 13.85 -12.22
C PRO A 332 13.20 12.41 -12.57
N ILE A 333 14.45 12.15 -12.99
CA ILE A 333 14.91 10.77 -13.24
C ILE A 333 14.73 9.91 -11.98
N GLY A 334 14.95 10.49 -10.79
CA GLY A 334 14.70 9.82 -9.52
C GLY A 334 13.23 9.42 -9.31
N ASP A 335 12.27 10.18 -9.83
CA ASP A 335 10.84 9.86 -9.77
C ASP A 335 10.44 8.78 -10.76
N ILE A 336 11.07 8.77 -11.93
CA ILE A 336 10.90 7.70 -12.90
C ILE A 336 11.47 6.38 -12.34
N ILE A 337 12.67 6.41 -11.75
CA ILE A 337 13.28 5.23 -11.11
C ILE A 337 12.46 4.80 -9.89
N PHE A 338 11.98 5.74 -9.10
CA PHE A 338 11.08 5.47 -7.96
C PHE A 338 9.82 4.75 -8.44
N MET A 339 9.17 5.24 -9.51
CA MET A 339 7.97 4.62 -10.09
C MET A 339 8.24 3.27 -10.75
N LEU A 340 9.34 3.12 -11.51
CA LEU A 340 9.73 1.82 -12.07
C LEU A 340 10.09 0.81 -10.98
N GLY A 341 10.69 1.27 -9.88
CA GLY A 341 10.95 0.47 -8.68
C GLY A 341 9.74 0.27 -7.78
N ALA A 342 8.65 1.02 -8.00
CA ALA A 342 7.37 0.93 -7.30
C ALA A 342 6.25 0.38 -8.20
N ALA A 343 6.61 -0.14 -9.38
CA ALA A 343 5.68 -0.43 -10.47
C ALA A 343 4.50 -1.26 -9.99
N GLY A 344 3.30 -0.69 -10.13
CA GLY A 344 2.05 -1.41 -10.03
C GLY A 344 1.42 -1.52 -8.64
N GLN A 345 1.97 -0.85 -7.62
CA GLN A 345 1.58 -1.12 -6.24
C GLN A 345 1.36 0.18 -5.47
N ARG A 346 0.24 0.23 -4.75
CA ARG A 346 0.01 1.21 -3.69
C ARG A 346 1.03 0.93 -2.56
N LYS A 347 1.48 1.98 -1.87
CA LYS A 347 2.72 1.92 -1.09
C LYS A 347 2.49 2.41 0.32
N SER A 348 2.75 1.50 1.25
CA SER A 348 2.76 1.79 2.66
C SER A 348 4.01 2.58 3.06
N VAL A 349 3.83 3.68 3.78
CA VAL A 349 4.89 4.59 4.22
C VAL A 349 4.88 4.72 5.74
N SER A 350 6.07 4.70 6.35
CA SER A 350 6.22 4.97 7.78
C SER A 350 6.93 6.29 8.06
N ILE A 351 6.50 6.92 9.14
CA ILE A 351 7.08 8.12 9.72
C ILE A 351 7.30 7.93 11.22
N GLU A 352 8.24 8.70 11.76
CA GLU A 352 8.51 8.77 13.20
C GLU A 352 8.30 10.20 13.66
N ILE A 353 7.52 10.36 14.73
CA ILE A 353 7.37 11.64 15.42
C ILE A 353 8.64 11.88 16.23
N THR A 354 9.34 12.97 15.95
CA THR A 354 10.60 13.36 16.62
C THR A 354 10.44 14.55 17.55
N GLY A 355 9.30 15.25 17.49
CA GLY A 355 8.96 16.34 18.39
C GLY A 355 7.48 16.66 18.33
N LEU A 356 6.88 16.94 19.49
CA LEU A 356 5.42 17.08 19.63
C LEU A 356 4.89 18.49 19.35
N GLY A 357 5.75 19.50 19.20
CA GLY A 357 5.35 20.87 18.91
C GLY A 357 4.23 21.36 19.85
N GLY A 358 3.09 21.74 19.26
CA GLY A 358 1.88 22.17 19.96
C GLY A 358 1.18 21.09 20.77
N LEU A 359 1.34 19.79 20.46
CA LEU A 359 0.79 18.68 21.27
C LEU A 359 1.47 18.57 22.63
N GLN A 360 2.71 19.04 22.77
CA GLN A 360 3.37 19.11 24.07
C GLN A 360 2.64 20.09 25.00
N ARG A 361 2.07 21.17 24.45
CA ARG A 361 1.43 22.25 25.20
C ARG A 361 0.04 21.88 25.71
N SER A 362 -0.73 21.11 24.93
CA SER A 362 -2.07 20.62 25.36
C SER A 362 -1.97 19.72 26.60
N ARG A 363 -0.90 18.94 26.72
CA ARG A 363 -0.64 18.07 27.89
C ARG A 363 -0.28 18.81 29.18
N SER A 364 0.23 20.03 29.07
CA SER A 364 0.71 20.83 30.20
C SER A 364 -0.32 21.81 30.77
N GLN A 365 -1.51 21.92 30.18
CA GLN A 365 -2.63 22.62 30.80
C GLN A 365 -3.50 21.61 31.56
N PRO A 366 -3.61 21.69 32.89
CA PRO A 366 -4.58 20.88 33.62
C PRO A 366 -5.99 21.30 33.19
N ALA A 367 -6.83 20.31 32.92
CA ALA A 367 -8.26 20.48 32.66
C ALA A 367 -8.99 21.07 33.88
#